data_AF-X0ZKW8-F1
#
_entry.id   AF-X0ZKW8-F1
#
_cell.length_a   1.000
_cell.length_b   1.000
_cell.length_c   1.000
_cell.angle_alpha   90.00
_cell.angle_beta   90.00
_cell.angle_gamma   90.00
#
_symmetry.space_group_name_H-M   'P 1'
#
loop_
_entity.id
_entity.type
_entity.pdbx_description
1 polymer ?
#
loop_
_entity_poly.entity_id
_entity_poly.type
_entity_poly.pdbx_seq_one_letter_code
_entity_poly.pdbx_strand_id
1 'polypeptide(L)'
;MTTYYEKEIICAICKNKSTYEMTSSFNAFGSCDLDTRPPEMQRSTMQYWTQRCPDCGYCAIDISVSEENMVEIVKSSKYQNQLKEDIDDLLTKILHFQEKLIASSDKKCIR
;
A
#
# COMPACT_ATOMS: atom_id res chain seq x y z
N MET A 1 9.05 -3.49 -23.45
CA MET A 1 7.61 -3.29 -23.27
C MET A 1 7.21 -4.07 -22.03
N THR A 2 6.54 -3.45 -21.06
CA THR A 2 5.95 -4.18 -19.93
C THR A 2 4.56 -4.65 -20.35
N THR A 3 4.23 -5.89 -20.01
CA THR A 3 2.93 -6.49 -20.34
C THR A 3 2.15 -6.73 -19.06
N TYR A 4 0.90 -6.26 -19.04
CA TYR A 4 -0.03 -6.43 -17.93
C TYR A 4 -1.15 -7.38 -18.34
N TYR A 5 -1.68 -8.12 -17.37
CA TYR A 5 -2.86 -8.95 -17.55
C TYR A 5 -3.68 -8.99 -16.28
N GLU A 6 -4.98 -9.23 -16.43
CA GLU A 6 -5.88 -9.39 -15.30
C GLU A 6 -5.95 -10.86 -14.89
N LYS A 7 -5.96 -11.09 -13.57
CA LYS A 7 -6.11 -12.43 -12.99
C LYS A 7 -7.12 -12.38 -11.85
N GLU A 8 -8.06 -13.31 -11.87
CA GLU A 8 -8.93 -13.57 -10.73
C GLU A 8 -8.22 -14.47 -9.71
N ILE A 9 -8.21 -14.02 -8.45
CA ILE A 9 -7.57 -14.73 -7.34
C ILE A 9 -8.54 -14.80 -6.17
N ILE A 10 -8.62 -15.99 -5.53
CA ILE A 10 -9.40 -16.23 -4.33
C ILE A 10 -8.51 -15.95 -3.12
N CYS A 11 -8.95 -15.09 -2.21
CA CYS A 11 -8.22 -14.81 -0.98
C CYS A 11 -8.14 -16.04 -0.07
N ALA A 12 -6.96 -16.35 0.44
CA ALA A 12 -6.74 -17.45 1.38
C ALA A 12 -7.50 -17.26 2.70
N ILE A 13 -7.70 -15.99 3.13
CA ILE A 13 -8.27 -15.62 4.42
C ILE A 13 -9.80 -15.55 4.38
N CYS A 14 -10.39 -14.71 3.52
CA CYS A 14 -11.84 -14.50 3.46
C CYS A 14 -12.56 -15.32 2.38
N LYS A 15 -11.82 -15.99 1.49
CA LYS A 15 -12.34 -16.77 0.36
C LYS A 15 -13.13 -15.98 -0.70
N ASN A 16 -13.12 -14.65 -0.63
CA ASN A 16 -13.69 -13.81 -1.69
C ASN A 16 -12.79 -13.80 -2.92
N LYS A 17 -13.44 -13.62 -4.08
CA LYS A 17 -12.79 -13.47 -5.38
C LYS A 17 -12.56 -12.00 -5.67
N SER A 18 -11.38 -11.70 -6.19
CA SER A 18 -10.99 -10.34 -6.59
C SER A 18 -10.09 -10.39 -7.81
N THR A 19 -10.19 -9.37 -8.66
CA THR A 19 -9.41 -9.20 -9.89
C THR A 19 -8.20 -8.33 -9.64
N TYR A 20 -7.02 -8.75 -10.09
CA TYR A 20 -5.77 -8.03 -9.95
C TYR A 20 -5.10 -7.83 -11.31
N GLU A 21 -4.55 -6.65 -11.52
CA GLU A 21 -3.61 -6.38 -12.61
C GLU A 21 -2.23 -6.88 -12.21
N MET A 22 -1.66 -7.79 -12.99
CA MET A 22 -0.35 -8.39 -12.74
C MET A 22 0.60 -8.14 -13.90
N THR A 23 1.89 -8.04 -13.57
CA THR A 23 2.96 -7.89 -14.56
C THR A 23 3.40 -9.26 -15.05
N SER A 24 3.37 -9.48 -16.37
CA SER A 24 3.85 -10.74 -16.96
C SER A 24 5.36 -10.72 -17.22
N SER A 25 5.91 -9.55 -17.56
CA SER A 25 7.33 -9.39 -17.80
C SER A 25 7.75 -7.92 -17.60
N PHE A 26 8.97 -7.74 -17.13
CA PHE A 26 9.64 -6.45 -17.04
C PHE A 26 11.11 -6.63 -17.44
N ASN A 27 11.68 -5.59 -18.02
CA ASN A 27 13.12 -5.54 -18.30
C ASN A 27 13.79 -4.73 -17.19
N ALA A 28 14.84 -5.29 -16.59
CA ALA A 28 15.67 -4.59 -15.62
C ALA A 28 16.96 -4.13 -16.31
N PHE A 29 16.94 -2.91 -16.87
CA PHE A 29 18.13 -2.30 -17.46
C PHE A 29 18.55 -1.08 -16.63
N GLY A 30 19.81 -1.06 -16.18
CA GLY A 30 20.36 -0.05 -15.27
C GLY A 30 20.85 -0.65 -13.95
N SER A 31 21.48 0.18 -13.11
CA SER A 31 21.89 -0.18 -11.75
C SER A 31 20.75 -0.01 -10.76
N CYS A 32 20.77 -0.77 -9.67
CA CYS A 32 19.91 -0.49 -8.52
C CYS A 32 20.38 0.77 -7.79
N ASP A 33 19.46 1.40 -7.05
CA ASP A 33 19.81 2.44 -6.08
C ASP A 33 20.62 1.85 -4.92
N LEU A 34 21.25 2.71 -4.11
CA LEU A 34 21.96 2.29 -2.89
C LEU A 34 21.03 1.63 -1.86
N ASP A 35 19.73 1.95 -1.90
CA ASP A 35 18.70 1.34 -1.06
C ASP A 35 18.10 0.06 -1.67
N THR A 36 18.73 -0.49 -2.73
CA THR A 36 18.33 -1.69 -3.46
C THR A 36 17.06 -1.57 -4.30
N ARG A 37 16.47 -0.37 -4.44
CA ARG A 37 15.36 -0.21 -5.39
C ARG A 37 15.83 -0.53 -6.81
N PRO A 38 15.02 -1.24 -7.59
CA PRO A 38 15.39 -1.66 -8.94
C PRO A 38 15.48 -0.46 -9.89
N PRO A 39 16.04 -0.66 -11.09
CA PRO A 39 16.01 0.34 -12.16
C PRO A 39 14.58 0.74 -12.53
N GLU A 40 14.40 1.94 -13.07
CA GLU A 40 13.09 2.59 -13.26
C GLU A 40 12.04 1.69 -13.92
N MET A 41 12.38 1.02 -15.02
CA MET A 41 11.46 0.13 -15.73
C MET A 41 10.84 -0.97 -14.86
N GLN A 42 11.60 -1.50 -13.90
CA GLN A 42 11.10 -2.48 -12.93
C GLN A 42 10.47 -1.77 -11.72
N ARG A 43 11.00 -0.61 -11.30
CA ARG A 43 10.45 0.18 -10.20
C ARG A 43 9.01 0.62 -10.45
N SER A 44 8.68 1.09 -11.65
CA SER A 44 7.32 1.53 -11.96
C SER A 44 6.30 0.38 -11.86
N THR A 45 6.75 -0.88 -11.79
CA THR A 45 5.88 -2.05 -11.60
C THR A 45 5.63 -2.39 -10.13
N MET A 46 6.30 -1.73 -9.18
CA MET A 46 6.22 -2.07 -7.74
C MET A 46 4.80 -2.00 -7.16
N GLN A 47 3.94 -1.16 -7.73
CA GLN A 47 2.53 -1.07 -7.35
C GLN A 47 1.74 -2.38 -7.56
N TYR A 48 2.25 -3.27 -8.42
CA TYR A 48 1.64 -4.56 -8.74
C TYR A 48 2.30 -5.75 -8.00
N TRP A 49 3.34 -5.50 -7.20
CA TRP A 49 4.11 -6.58 -6.54
C TRP A 49 3.42 -7.14 -5.31
N THR A 50 2.51 -6.36 -4.72
CA THR A 50 1.74 -6.76 -3.54
C THR A 50 0.26 -6.61 -3.85
N GLN A 51 -0.48 -7.68 -3.63
CA GLN A 51 -1.92 -7.73 -3.76
C GLN A 51 -2.55 -7.46 -2.39
N ARG A 52 -3.60 -6.64 -2.37
CA ARG A 52 -4.42 -6.40 -1.17
C ARG A 52 -5.84 -6.88 -1.42
N CYS A 53 -6.36 -7.73 -0.55
CA CYS A 53 -7.75 -8.15 -0.59
C CYS A 53 -8.66 -6.96 -0.23
N PRO A 54 -9.62 -6.57 -1.09
CA PRO A 54 -10.51 -5.44 -0.82
C PRO A 54 -11.45 -5.71 0.37
N ASP A 55 -11.78 -6.97 0.65
CA ASP A 55 -12.77 -7.32 1.67
C ASP A 55 -12.19 -7.43 3.08
N CYS A 56 -11.06 -8.13 3.23
CA CYS A 56 -10.45 -8.36 4.55
C CYS A 56 -9.17 -7.57 4.80
N GLY A 57 -8.65 -6.90 3.76
CA GLY A 57 -7.42 -6.13 3.82
C GLY A 57 -6.12 -6.94 3.81
N TYR A 58 -6.18 -8.27 3.68
CA TYR A 58 -4.99 -9.13 3.63
C TYR A 58 -4.04 -8.73 2.49
N CYS A 59 -2.76 -8.52 2.81
CA CYS A 59 -1.72 -8.18 1.84
C CYS A 59 -0.71 -9.31 1.69
N ALA A 60 -0.43 -9.72 0.45
CA ALA A 60 0.60 -10.70 0.11
C ALA A 60 1.07 -10.54 -1.34
N ILE A 61 2.18 -11.18 -1.72
CA ILE A 61 2.58 -11.27 -3.14
C ILE A 61 1.51 -12.05 -3.93
N ASP A 62 0.98 -13.11 -3.33
CA ASP A 62 -0.16 -13.88 -3.84
C ASP A 62 -1.16 -14.08 -2.69
N ILE A 63 -2.34 -13.44 -2.78
CA ILE A 63 -3.35 -13.54 -1.72
C ILE A 63 -3.97 -14.94 -1.60
N SER A 64 -3.76 -15.85 -2.56
CA SER A 64 -4.25 -17.23 -2.49
C SER A 64 -3.43 -18.12 -1.58
N VAL A 65 -2.24 -17.66 -1.17
CA VAL A 65 -1.35 -18.35 -0.25
C VAL A 65 -1.38 -17.63 1.10
N SER A 66 -1.47 -18.38 2.19
CA SER A 66 -1.35 -17.84 3.55
C SER A 66 -0.61 -18.81 4.46
N GLU A 67 0.15 -18.26 5.39
CA GLU A 67 0.71 -18.99 6.53
C GLU A 67 -0.35 -19.26 7.61
N GLU A 68 -0.13 -20.29 8.43
CA GLU A 68 -1.12 -20.79 9.40
C GLU A 68 -1.65 -19.71 10.37
N ASN A 69 -0.78 -18.78 10.79
CA ASN A 69 -1.14 -17.73 11.77
C ASN A 69 -1.77 -16.48 11.15
N MET A 70 -1.79 -16.37 9.82
CA MET A 70 -2.15 -15.11 9.16
C MET A 70 -3.65 -14.82 9.27
N VAL A 71 -4.48 -15.85 9.37
CA VAL A 71 -5.93 -15.73 9.57
C VAL A 71 -6.24 -15.00 10.88
N GLU A 72 -5.55 -15.36 11.96
CA GLU A 72 -5.75 -14.75 13.28
C GLU A 72 -5.26 -13.31 13.32
N ILE A 73 -4.10 -13.04 12.71
CA ILE A 73 -3.51 -11.70 12.63
C ILE A 73 -4.42 -10.76 11.86
N VAL A 74 -4.86 -11.15 10.66
CA VAL A 74 -5.72 -10.30 9.80
C VAL A 74 -7.06 -10.03 10.47
N LYS A 75 -7.63 -11.00 11.19
CA LYS A 75 -8.89 -10.83 11.93
C LYS A 75 -8.73 -10.07 13.25
N SER A 76 -7.51 -9.89 13.74
CA SER A 76 -7.26 -9.17 15.00
C SER A 76 -7.75 -7.72 14.91
N SER A 77 -8.25 -7.19 16.03
CA SER A 77 -8.68 -5.80 16.13
C SER A 77 -7.56 -4.81 15.81
N LYS A 78 -6.32 -5.13 16.18
CA LYS A 78 -5.14 -4.31 15.88
C LYS A 78 -4.97 -4.12 14.38
N TYR A 79 -5.00 -5.21 13.61
CA TYR A 79 -4.86 -5.15 12.16
C TYR A 79 -6.04 -4.43 11.51
N GLN A 80 -7.27 -4.77 11.90
CA GLN A 80 -8.47 -4.14 11.37
C GLN A 80 -8.55 -2.65 11.67
N ASN A 81 -8.05 -2.20 12.82
CA ASN A 81 -7.96 -0.79 13.15
C ASN A 81 -6.95 -0.07 12.26
N GLN A 82 -5.77 -0.66 11.98
CA GLN A 82 -4.80 -0.07 11.04
C GLN A 82 -5.36 0.09 9.63
N LEU A 83 -6.25 -0.81 9.19
CA LEU A 83 -6.92 -0.67 7.89
C LEU A 83 -7.96 0.46 7.87
N LYS A 84 -8.57 0.75 9.02
CA LYS A 84 -9.62 1.74 9.22
C LYS A 84 -9.10 3.10 9.68
N GLU A 85 -7.84 3.19 10.13
CA GLU A 85 -7.19 4.47 10.39
C GLU A 85 -7.15 5.22 9.07
N ASP A 86 -8.14 6.10 8.94
CA ASP A 86 -8.46 6.78 7.71
C ASP A 86 -7.31 7.71 7.32
N ILE A 87 -6.97 7.71 6.05
CA ILE A 87 -6.06 8.73 5.49
C ILE A 87 -6.65 10.12 5.76
N ASP A 88 -7.98 10.21 5.86
CA ASP A 88 -8.70 11.43 6.23
C ASP A 88 -8.37 11.92 7.64
N ASP A 89 -8.14 11.06 8.63
CA ASP A 89 -7.74 11.49 9.98
C ASP A 89 -6.29 12.01 9.98
N LEU A 90 -5.40 11.40 9.19
CA LEU A 90 -4.04 11.89 8.97
C LEU A 90 -4.01 13.21 8.20
N LEU A 91 -4.79 13.35 7.12
CA LEU A 91 -4.93 14.59 6.36
C LEU A 91 -5.51 15.69 7.24
N THR A 92 -6.53 15.40 8.04
CA THR A 92 -7.11 16.35 8.98
C THR A 92 -6.09 16.79 10.03
N LYS A 93 -5.29 15.86 10.56
CA LYS A 93 -4.18 16.17 11.48
C LYS A 93 -3.09 17.02 10.83
N ILE A 94 -2.74 16.74 9.57
CA ILE A 94 -1.74 17.51 8.81
C ILE A 94 -2.25 18.91 8.50
N LEU A 95 -3.49 19.06 8.04
CA LEU A 95 -4.12 20.35 7.74
C LEU A 95 -4.21 21.21 9.01
N HIS A 96 -4.68 20.63 10.11
CA HIS A 96 -4.75 21.34 11.40
C HIS A 96 -3.36 21.69 11.95
N PHE A 97 -2.33 20.87 11.68
CA PHE A 97 -0.95 21.21 12.01
C PHE A 97 -0.42 22.37 11.17
N GLN A 98 -0.73 22.41 9.86
CA GLN A 98 -0.37 23.50 8.96
C GLN A 98 -1.05 24.82 9.36
N GLU A 99 -2.34 24.80 9.69
CA GLU A 99 -3.08 25.98 10.18
C GLU A 99 -2.44 26.57 11.45
N LYS A 100 -2.04 25.71 12.39
CA LYS A 100 -1.33 26.13 13.61
C LYS A 100 0.02 26.75 13.32
N LEU A 101 0.77 26.25 12.34
CA LEU A 101 2.04 26.83 11.93
C LEU A 101 1.85 28.22 11.32
N ILE A 102 0.86 28.40 10.44
CA ILE A 102 0.52 29.70 9.82
C ILE A 102 0.11 30.71 10.90
N ALA A 103 -0.77 30.32 11.83
CA ALA A 103 -1.20 31.17 12.93
C ALA A 103 -0.06 31.55 13.91
N SER A 104 1.03 30.79 13.92
CA SER A 104 2.23 31.06 14.72
C SER A 104 3.24 31.97 14.01
N SER A 105 3.28 31.97 12.67
CA SER A 105 4.15 32.88 11.90
C SER A 105 3.60 34.31 11.91
N ASP A 106 2.28 34.48 11.88
CA ASP A 106 1.65 35.81 11.92
C ASP A 106 1.88 36.55 13.25
N LYS A 107 2.07 35.80 14.36
CA LYS A 107 2.39 36.38 15.67
C LYS A 107 3.85 36.82 15.82
N LYS A 108 4.73 36.47 14.87
CA LYS A 108 6.15 36.86 14.87
C LYS A 108 6.47 38.10 14.05
N CYS A 109 5.57 38.55 13.16
CA CYS A 109 5.80 39.71 12.29
C CYS A 109 5.29 41.06 12.85
N ILE A 110 4.70 41.09 14.04
CA ILE A 110 4.33 42.32 14.74
C ILE A 110 5.37 42.58 15.85
N ARG A 111 6.58 43.01 15.47
CA ARG A 111 7.53 43.69 16.35
C ARG A 111 8.55 44.49 15.58
#